data_AF-A0A4Y4CY82-F1
#
_entry.id   AF-A0A4Y4CY82-F1
#
_cell.length_a   1.000
_cell.length_b   1.000
_cell.length_c   1.000
_cell.angle_alpha   90.00
_cell.angle_beta   90.00
_cell.angle_gamma   90.00
#
_symmetry.space_group_name_H-M   'P 1'
#
loop_
_entity.id
_entity.type
_entity.pdbx_description
1 polymer ?
#
loop_
_entity_poly.entity_id
_entity_poly.type
_entity_poly.pdbx_seq_one_letter_code
_entity_poly.pdbx_strand_id
1 'polypeptide(L)'
;MIRPTPTPLAAALAALLFATATPAHEGHDHGAPEAAATDWAPRATARSHDFDLVAVLAGSELVLWLDRARDNAPLAEAVIEAESGAWKGVATPAADGSLRLPAGPLATPGRHEVIFTVQAGEAMDLLPATLVVPGPGPAAPAAAGGYRGWIAGGLAVALLGAAGWQGYRRSHRQAGRAGA
;
A
#
# COMPACT_ATOMS: atom_id res chain seq x y z
N MET A 1 -63.78 6.62 -17.56
CA MET A 1 -62.75 5.77 -18.21
C MET A 1 -61.39 6.42 -17.98
N ILE A 2 -60.53 5.72 -17.26
CA ILE A 2 -59.20 6.15 -16.84
C ILE A 2 -58.20 5.68 -17.91
N ARG A 3 -57.34 6.56 -18.43
CA ARG A 3 -56.13 6.17 -19.17
C ARG A 3 -54.91 6.58 -18.33
N PRO A 4 -54.10 5.63 -17.86
CA PRO A 4 -52.85 5.95 -17.18
C PRO A 4 -51.77 6.25 -18.22
N THR A 5 -51.02 7.34 -18.04
CA THR A 5 -49.77 7.60 -18.78
C THR A 5 -48.57 7.25 -17.87
N PRO A 6 -47.77 6.23 -18.19
CA PRO A 6 -46.66 5.80 -17.35
C PRO A 6 -45.30 6.33 -17.87
N THR A 7 -44.84 7.51 -17.46
CA THR A 7 -43.51 8.00 -17.93
C THR A 7 -42.88 9.05 -17.00
N PRO A 8 -42.38 8.66 -15.81
CA PRO A 8 -41.06 9.21 -15.44
C PRO A 8 -40.09 8.19 -14.79
N LEU A 9 -40.59 7.04 -14.33
CA LEU A 9 -39.78 6.09 -13.56
C LEU A 9 -38.75 5.34 -14.42
N ALA A 10 -39.09 5.06 -15.68
CA ALA A 10 -38.21 4.36 -16.63
C ALA A 10 -36.99 5.21 -17.04
N ALA A 11 -37.14 6.54 -17.13
CA ALA A 11 -36.05 7.45 -17.47
C ALA A 11 -35.02 7.58 -16.32
N ALA A 12 -35.48 7.52 -15.07
CA ALA A 12 -34.60 7.59 -13.89
C ALA A 12 -33.74 6.32 -13.74
N LEU A 13 -34.28 5.15 -14.09
CA LEU A 13 -33.53 3.88 -14.00
C LEU A 13 -32.47 3.76 -15.12
N ALA A 14 -32.74 4.30 -16.31
CA ALA A 14 -31.79 4.32 -17.42
C ALA A 14 -30.56 5.20 -17.16
N ALA A 15 -30.73 6.31 -16.42
CA ALA A 15 -29.62 7.20 -16.05
C ALA A 15 -28.64 6.57 -15.03
N LEU A 16 -29.10 5.60 -14.23
CA LEU A 16 -28.28 4.93 -13.22
C LEU A 16 -27.32 3.89 -13.81
N LEU A 17 -27.63 3.36 -14.99
CA LEU A 17 -26.86 2.28 -15.63
C LEU A 17 -25.61 2.76 -16.40
N PHE A 18 -25.49 4.06 -16.67
CA PHE A 18 -24.35 4.63 -17.40
C PHE A 18 -23.29 5.30 -16.51
N ALA A 19 -23.49 5.33 -15.18
CA ALA A 19 -22.58 6.01 -14.25
C ALA A 19 -21.41 5.13 -13.74
N THR A 20 -21.34 3.85 -14.13
CA THR A 20 -20.29 2.92 -13.68
C THR A 20 -19.37 2.53 -14.82
N ALA A 21 -18.77 3.51 -15.49
CA ALA A 21 -17.57 3.25 -16.27
C ALA A 21 -16.40 3.09 -15.29
N THR A 22 -16.16 1.87 -14.82
CA THR A 22 -14.92 1.54 -14.12
C THR A 22 -13.79 1.53 -15.14
N PRO A 23 -12.71 2.30 -14.96
CA PRO A 23 -11.54 2.18 -15.83
C PRO A 23 -11.01 0.75 -15.77
N ALA A 24 -11.09 0.02 -16.88
CA ALA A 24 -10.29 -1.18 -17.07
C ALA A 24 -8.85 -0.72 -17.28
N HIS A 25 -7.96 -1.10 -16.38
CA HIS A 25 -6.53 -0.80 -16.53
C HIS A 25 -5.96 -1.65 -17.67
N GLU A 26 -5.31 -0.99 -18.63
CA GLU A 26 -4.55 -1.64 -19.72
C GLU A 26 -3.43 -2.52 -19.14
N GLY A 27 -2.98 -3.50 -19.94
CA GLY A 27 -2.13 -4.63 -19.56
C GLY A 27 -0.86 -4.29 -18.76
N HIS A 28 -0.40 -5.30 -18.02
CA HIS A 28 0.80 -5.30 -17.18
C HIS A 28 1.99 -4.65 -17.90
N ASP A 29 2.18 -3.36 -17.67
CA ASP A 29 3.52 -2.83 -17.57
C ASP A 29 4.20 -3.58 -16.42
N HIS A 30 5.44 -4.04 -16.61
CA HIS A 30 6.28 -4.40 -15.48
C HIS A 30 6.67 -3.07 -14.83
N GLY A 31 5.70 -2.51 -14.10
CA GLY A 31 5.79 -1.21 -13.48
C GLY A 31 7.08 -1.09 -12.69
N ALA A 32 7.59 0.14 -12.65
CA ALA A 32 8.72 0.52 -11.81
C ALA A 32 8.66 -0.20 -10.45
N PRO A 33 9.82 -0.62 -9.89
CA PRO A 33 9.87 -1.48 -8.71
C PRO A 33 8.87 -1.00 -7.67
N GLU A 34 7.96 -1.90 -7.31
CA GLU A 34 6.87 -1.62 -6.40
C GLU A 34 7.47 -1.01 -5.12
N ALA A 35 6.99 0.18 -4.74
CA ALA A 35 7.50 0.85 -3.56
C ALA A 35 7.33 -0.10 -2.37
N ALA A 36 8.44 -0.40 -1.67
CA ALA A 36 8.41 -1.28 -0.52
C ALA A 36 7.31 -0.82 0.45
N ALA A 37 6.39 -1.72 0.81
CA ALA A 37 5.35 -1.43 1.77
C ALA A 37 5.98 -0.83 3.04
N THR A 38 5.61 0.40 3.37
CA THR A 38 6.25 1.23 4.40
C THR A 38 6.16 0.65 5.81
N ASP A 39 5.28 -0.33 6.01
CA ASP A 39 5.03 -0.95 7.32
C ASP A 39 5.97 -2.11 7.64
N TRP A 40 6.73 -2.60 6.66
CA TRP A 40 7.57 -3.77 6.84
C TRP A 40 9.05 -3.39 6.91
N ALA A 41 9.77 -3.93 7.89
CA ALA A 41 11.22 -3.73 8.07
C ALA A 41 12.02 -3.99 6.76
N PRO A 42 12.99 -3.14 6.35
CA PRO A 42 13.74 -3.33 5.09
C PRO A 42 14.33 -4.73 4.96
N ARG A 43 14.27 -5.32 3.76
CA ARG A 43 14.71 -6.69 3.52
C ARG A 43 15.41 -6.84 2.16
N ALA A 44 16.28 -7.84 2.07
CA ALA A 44 16.97 -8.26 0.86
C ALA A 44 16.95 -9.78 0.78
N THR A 45 17.02 -10.32 -0.44
CA THR A 45 17.05 -11.76 -0.68
C THR A 45 18.11 -12.08 -1.72
N ALA A 46 18.75 -13.23 -1.60
CA ALA A 46 19.66 -13.77 -2.60
C ALA A 46 19.50 -15.29 -2.70
N ARG A 47 19.75 -15.84 -3.89
CA ARG A 47 19.57 -17.27 -4.17
C ARG A 47 20.72 -17.77 -5.03
N SER A 48 21.13 -19.00 -4.78
CA SER A 48 22.03 -19.76 -5.63
C SER A 48 21.57 -21.21 -5.79
N HIS A 49 22.44 -22.07 -6.32
CA HIS A 49 22.17 -23.50 -6.44
C HIS A 49 22.02 -24.18 -5.06
N ASP A 50 22.83 -23.76 -4.09
CA ASP A 50 22.89 -24.41 -2.78
C ASP A 50 22.05 -23.70 -1.72
N PHE A 51 21.82 -22.39 -1.88
CA PHE A 51 21.32 -21.55 -0.81
C PHE A 51 20.19 -20.60 -1.21
N ASP A 52 19.30 -20.35 -0.26
CA ASP A 52 18.35 -19.26 -0.23
C ASP A 52 18.62 -18.41 1.02
N LEU A 53 18.88 -17.11 0.83
CA LEU A 53 19.17 -16.18 1.92
C LEU A 53 18.11 -15.08 1.98
N VAL A 54 17.63 -14.81 3.19
CA VAL A 54 16.80 -13.66 3.53
C VAL A 54 17.53 -12.83 4.58
N ALA A 55 17.72 -11.55 4.30
CA ALA A 55 18.28 -10.57 5.21
C ALA A 55 17.22 -9.51 5.57
N VAL A 56 17.01 -9.26 6.85
CA VAL A 56 16.06 -8.26 7.37
C VAL A 56 16.78 -7.29 8.29
N LEU A 57 16.63 -6.00 8.03
CA LEU A 57 17.11 -4.94 8.90
C LEU A 57 16.12 -4.74 10.05
N ALA A 58 16.47 -5.23 11.24
CA ALA A 58 15.68 -5.11 12.45
C ALA A 58 16.33 -4.09 13.41
N GLY A 59 15.95 -2.82 13.28
CA GLY A 59 16.56 -1.74 14.06
C GLY A 59 18.02 -1.53 13.67
N SER A 60 18.94 -1.80 14.60
CA SER A 60 20.40 -1.68 14.37
C SER A 60 21.08 -3.00 13.99
N GLU A 61 20.32 -4.09 13.85
CA GLU A 61 20.83 -5.43 13.54
C GLU A 61 20.36 -5.86 12.15
N LEU A 62 21.23 -6.57 11.44
CA LEU A 62 20.85 -7.35 10.27
C LEU A 62 20.59 -8.79 10.75
N VAL A 63 19.39 -9.29 10.51
CA VAL A 63 18.97 -10.65 10.88
C VAL A 63 18.87 -11.47 9.60
N LEU A 64 19.54 -12.61 9.59
CA LEU A 64 19.70 -13.47 8.43
C LEU A 64 19.04 -14.83 8.69
N TRP A 65 18.42 -15.36 7.64
CA TRP A 65 18.00 -16.75 7.54
C TRP A 65 18.60 -17.34 6.28
N LEU A 66 19.13 -18.55 6.41
CA LEU A 66 19.72 -19.30 5.32
C LEU A 66 19.05 -20.66 5.25
N ASP A 67 18.50 -20.98 4.09
CA ASP A 67 17.89 -22.26 3.80
C ASP A 67 18.62 -22.95 2.66
N ARG A 68 18.59 -24.28 2.65
CA ARG A 68 19.11 -25.08 1.56
C ARG A 68 18.15 -25.02 0.37
N ALA A 69 18.62 -24.58 -0.80
CA ALA A 69 17.74 -24.30 -1.93
C ALA A 69 16.93 -25.51 -2.44
N ARG A 70 17.44 -26.74 -2.29
CA ARG A 70 16.78 -27.97 -2.77
C ARG A 70 15.55 -28.40 -1.98
N ASP A 71 15.47 -28.07 -0.69
CA ASP A 71 14.44 -28.60 0.22
C ASP A 71 14.01 -27.62 1.32
N ASN A 72 14.52 -26.39 1.29
CA ASN A 72 14.24 -25.32 2.24
C ASN A 72 14.55 -25.69 3.69
N ALA A 73 15.47 -26.63 3.93
CA ALA A 73 15.95 -26.96 5.26
C ALA A 73 16.83 -25.82 5.82
N PRO A 74 16.60 -25.35 7.06
CA PRO A 74 17.38 -24.26 7.63
C PRO A 74 18.83 -24.68 7.88
N LEU A 75 19.75 -23.73 7.70
CA LEU A 75 21.20 -23.87 7.87
C LEU A 75 21.73 -22.83 8.87
N ALA A 76 21.26 -22.92 10.12
CA ALA A 76 21.60 -21.95 11.17
C ALA A 76 23.07 -22.02 11.63
N GLU A 77 23.75 -23.15 11.35
CA GLU A 77 25.16 -23.39 11.64
C GLU A 77 26.13 -22.82 10.57
N ALA A 78 25.62 -22.17 9.53
CA ALA A 78 26.46 -21.58 8.49
C ALA A 78 27.33 -20.43 9.03
N VAL A 79 28.49 -20.24 8.41
CA VAL A 79 29.30 -19.03 8.58
C VAL A 79 28.91 -18.07 7.46
N ILE A 80 28.48 -16.86 7.83
CA ILE A 80 28.09 -15.83 6.88
C ILE A 80 28.89 -14.56 7.16
N GLU A 81 29.69 -14.15 6.18
CA GLU A 81 30.32 -12.83 6.16
C GLU A 81 29.51 -11.92 5.24
N ALA A 82 29.29 -10.67 5.65
CA ALA A 82 28.59 -9.68 4.85
C ALA A 82 29.49 -8.49 4.60
N GLU A 83 29.50 -7.99 3.37
CA GLU A 83 30.29 -6.83 2.96
C GLU A 83 29.45 -5.84 2.16
N SER A 84 29.64 -4.54 2.41
CA SER A 84 29.03 -3.45 1.65
C SER A 84 29.98 -2.25 1.63
N GLY A 85 30.63 -2.02 0.49
CA GLY A 85 31.68 -1.01 0.38
C GLY A 85 32.84 -1.30 1.34
N ALA A 86 33.12 -0.36 2.26
CA ALA A 86 34.16 -0.54 3.29
C ALA A 86 33.65 -1.26 4.56
N TRP A 87 32.34 -1.44 4.71
CA TRP A 87 31.76 -2.13 5.85
C TRP A 87 31.81 -3.64 5.66
N LYS A 88 32.15 -4.35 6.74
CA LYS A 88 32.20 -5.81 6.81
C LYS A 88 31.71 -6.28 8.17
N GLY A 89 31.10 -7.46 8.22
CA GLY A 89 30.69 -8.10 9.46
C GLY A 89 30.57 -9.62 9.31
N VAL A 90 30.68 -10.33 10.42
CA VAL A 90 30.48 -11.78 10.48
C VAL A 90 29.25 -12.05 11.33
N ALA A 91 28.33 -12.86 10.81
CA ALA A 91 27.09 -13.19 11.51
C ALA A 91 27.33 -14.19 12.65
N THR A 92 26.57 -14.02 13.72
CA THR A 92 26.58 -14.87 14.91
C THR A 92 25.26 -15.62 15.03
N PRO A 93 25.26 -16.94 15.27
CA PRO A 93 24.03 -17.69 15.46
C PRO A 93 23.26 -17.24 16.71
N ALA A 94 21.94 -17.17 16.59
CA ALA A 94 21.01 -16.90 17.69
C ALA A 94 20.15 -18.14 18.02
N ALA A 95 19.57 -18.15 19.22
CA ALA A 95 18.80 -19.30 19.72
C ALA A 95 17.50 -19.59 18.93
N ASP A 96 17.02 -18.62 18.15
CA ASP A 96 15.83 -18.73 17.29
C ASP A 96 16.14 -19.30 15.89
N GLY A 97 17.39 -19.70 15.64
CA GLY A 97 17.85 -20.22 14.34
C GLY A 97 18.20 -19.14 13.32
N SER A 98 18.13 -17.86 13.69
CA SER A 98 18.66 -16.76 12.86
C SER A 98 20.16 -16.58 13.05
N LEU A 99 20.81 -15.91 12.11
CA LEU A 99 22.17 -15.40 12.26
C LEU A 99 22.14 -13.87 12.27
N ARG A 100 22.91 -13.23 13.15
CA ARG A 100 22.80 -11.79 13.42
C ARG A 100 24.14 -11.08 13.39
N LEU A 101 24.14 -9.86 12.87
CA LEU A 101 25.29 -8.96 12.89
C LEU A 101 24.84 -7.49 13.00
N PRO A 102 25.66 -6.61 13.61
CA PRO A 102 25.37 -5.18 13.64
C PRO A 102 25.25 -4.61 12.23
N ALA A 103 24.15 -3.95 11.90
CA ALA A 103 23.88 -3.44 10.56
C ALA A 103 24.81 -2.27 10.15
N GLY A 104 25.35 -1.53 11.11
CA GLY A 104 26.24 -0.40 10.85
C GLY A 104 25.65 0.60 9.84
N PRO A 105 26.34 0.91 8.73
CA PRO A 105 25.85 1.86 7.73
C PRO A 105 24.63 1.35 6.96
N LEU A 106 24.37 0.04 6.95
CA LEU A 106 23.19 -0.53 6.29
C LEU A 106 21.89 -0.07 6.95
N ALA A 107 21.92 0.40 8.20
CA ALA A 107 20.75 0.95 8.88
C ALA A 107 20.36 2.36 8.38
N THR A 108 21.19 3.00 7.58
CA THR A 108 20.93 4.34 7.06
C THR A 108 20.03 4.30 5.81
N PRO A 109 19.15 5.29 5.60
CA PRO A 109 18.37 5.39 4.37
C PRO A 109 19.24 5.37 3.11
N GLY A 110 18.85 4.55 2.14
CA GLY A 110 19.59 4.39 0.89
C GLY A 110 19.47 2.99 0.30
N ARG A 111 20.12 2.83 -0.86
CA ARG A 111 20.31 1.54 -1.53
C ARG A 111 21.71 1.03 -1.20
N HIS A 112 21.79 -0.14 -0.60
CA HIS A 112 23.03 -0.79 -0.19
C HIS A 112 23.21 -2.08 -0.98
N GLU A 113 24.32 -2.19 -1.71
CA GLU A 113 24.73 -3.46 -2.33
C GLU A 113 25.53 -4.27 -1.31
N VAL A 114 25.02 -5.44 -0.97
CA VAL A 114 25.60 -6.33 0.03
C VAL A 114 26.01 -7.62 -0.64
N ILE A 115 27.23 -8.08 -0.39
CA ILE A 115 27.68 -9.42 -0.80
C ILE A 115 27.77 -10.27 0.46
N PHE A 116 27.07 -11.40 0.46
CA PHE A 116 27.18 -12.39 1.53
C PHE A 116 28.07 -13.53 1.07
N THR A 117 29.18 -13.76 1.76
CA THR A 117 29.99 -14.97 1.62
C THR A 117 29.43 -16.00 2.58
N VAL A 118 28.86 -17.08 2.04
CA VAL A 118 28.20 -18.14 2.82
C VAL A 118 29.05 -19.39 2.76
N GLN A 119 29.30 -20.00 3.91
CA GLN A 119 29.91 -21.31 4.03
C GLN A 119 29.09 -22.21 4.96
N ALA A 120 28.64 -23.36 4.44
CA ALA A 120 27.90 -24.37 5.18
C ALA A 120 28.44 -25.77 4.84
N GLY A 121 29.23 -26.34 5.76
CA GLY A 121 29.98 -27.57 5.49
C GLY A 121 30.99 -27.37 4.36
N GLU A 122 30.90 -28.18 3.31
CA GLU A 122 31.76 -28.11 2.12
C GLU A 122 31.22 -27.14 1.04
N ALA A 123 30.00 -26.65 1.17
CA ALA A 123 29.40 -25.72 0.22
C ALA A 123 29.78 -24.28 0.57
N MET A 124 30.21 -23.53 -0.44
CA MET A 124 30.55 -22.11 -0.33
C MET A 124 30.00 -21.36 -1.54
N ASP A 125 29.40 -20.19 -1.29
CA ASP A 125 28.91 -19.33 -2.35
C ASP A 125 28.97 -17.84 -1.99
N LEU A 126 28.94 -16.99 -3.03
CA LEU A 126 28.82 -15.54 -2.92
C LEU A 126 27.42 -15.13 -3.36
N LEU A 127 26.66 -14.56 -2.45
CA LEU A 127 25.27 -14.17 -2.65
C LEU A 127 25.14 -12.64 -2.66
N PRO A 128 25.15 -11.98 -3.84
CA PRO A 128 24.89 -10.56 -3.94
C PRO A 128 23.39 -10.27 -3.71
N ALA A 129 23.11 -9.26 -2.89
CA ALA A 129 21.77 -8.77 -2.61
C ALA A 129 21.76 -7.25 -2.53
N THR A 130 20.59 -6.66 -2.75
CA THR A 130 20.39 -5.23 -2.52
C THR A 130 19.42 -5.01 -1.36
N LEU A 131 19.87 -4.30 -0.33
CA LEU A 131 19.03 -3.81 0.75
C LEU A 131 18.63 -2.36 0.48
N VAL A 132 17.33 -2.09 0.36
CA VAL A 132 16.80 -0.73 0.21
C VAL A 132 16.16 -0.29 1.52
N VAL A 133 16.73 0.74 2.15
CA VAL A 133 16.22 1.35 3.38
C VAL A 133 15.49 2.64 3.02
N PRO A 134 14.16 2.72 3.27
CA PRO A 134 13.40 3.93 2.99
C PRO A 134 13.94 5.15 3.75
N GLY A 135 13.97 6.29 3.08
CA GLY A 135 14.16 7.58 3.73
C GLY A 135 12.88 8.09 4.39
N PRO A 136 12.97 9.18 5.18
CA PRO A 136 11.77 9.85 5.68
C PRO A 136 10.89 10.24 4.48
N GLY A 137 9.66 9.71 4.47
CA GLY A 137 8.67 10.08 3.47
C GLY A 137 8.29 11.56 3.59
N PRO A 138 7.76 12.17 2.52
CA PRO A 138 7.21 13.51 2.62
C PRO A 138 6.11 13.54 3.68
N ALA A 139 6.13 14.56 4.55
CA ALA A 139 5.10 14.75 5.55
C ALA A 139 3.72 14.79 4.88
N ALA A 140 2.79 13.99 5.38
CA ALA A 140 1.41 14.01 4.88
C ALA A 140 0.88 15.45 4.93
N PRO A 141 0.25 15.96 3.87
CA PRO A 141 -0.34 17.28 3.90
C PRO A 141 -1.36 17.34 5.04
N ALA A 142 -1.28 18.39 5.87
CA ALA A 142 -2.26 18.62 6.92
C ALA A 142 -3.67 18.61 6.31
N ALA A 143 -4.55 17.75 6.82
CA ALA A 143 -5.91 17.62 6.33
C ALA A 143 -6.65 18.97 6.45
N ALA A 144 -6.71 19.73 5.36
CA ALA A 144 -7.42 20.99 5.32
C ALA A 144 -8.93 20.71 5.23
N GLY A 145 -9.61 20.70 6.39
CA GLY A 145 -11.00 21.12 6.52
C GLY A 145 -12.10 20.23 5.92
N GLY A 146 -12.17 18.96 6.33
CA GLY A 146 -13.13 17.95 5.83
C GLY A 146 -14.63 18.14 6.09
N TYR A 147 -15.12 19.27 6.62
CA TYR A 147 -16.56 19.45 6.90
C TYR A 147 -17.16 20.76 6.35
N ARG A 148 -16.34 21.72 5.91
CA ARG A 148 -16.84 23.04 5.46
C ARG A 148 -17.63 22.96 4.16
N GLY A 149 -17.24 22.06 3.26
CA GLY A 149 -17.97 21.80 2.01
C GLY A 149 -19.34 21.17 2.24
N TRP A 150 -19.46 20.28 3.23
CA TRP A 150 -20.71 19.61 3.58
C TRP A 150 -21.72 20.55 4.23
N ILE A 151 -21.26 21.47 5.09
CA ILE A 151 -22.12 22.49 5.70
C ILE A 151 -22.66 23.47 4.64
N ALA A 152 -21.81 23.91 3.71
CA ALA A 152 -22.25 24.80 2.62
C ALA A 152 -23.24 24.11 1.68
N GLY A 153 -22.99 22.84 1.32
CA GLY A 153 -23.90 22.06 0.48
C GLY A 153 -25.26 21.79 1.16
N GLY A 154 -25.26 21.45 2.45
CA GLY A 154 -26.49 21.20 3.22
C GLY A 154 -27.39 22.44 3.35
N LEU A 155 -26.80 23.62 3.55
CA LEU A 155 -27.53 24.89 3.63
C LEU A 155 -28.21 25.26 2.31
N ALA A 156 -27.56 25.03 1.17
CA ALA A 156 -28.12 25.32 -0.14
C ALA A 156 -29.37 24.45 -0.44
N VAL A 157 -29.30 23.16 -0.11
CA VAL A 157 -30.43 22.21 -0.30
C VAL A 157 -31.62 22.58 0.60
N ALA A 158 -31.36 22.98 1.85
CA ALA A 158 -32.42 23.39 2.77
C ALA A 158 -33.16 24.66 2.32
N LEU A 159 -32.43 25.65 1.78
CA LEU A 159 -33.03 26.90 1.27
C LEU A 159 -33.89 26.66 0.02
N LEU A 160 -33.43 25.80 -0.89
CA LEU A 160 -34.21 25.40 -2.08
C LEU A 160 -35.49 24.65 -1.70
N GLY A 161 -35.40 23.74 -0.71
CA GLY A 161 -36.57 23.03 -0.18
C GLY A 161 -37.60 23.96 0.47
N ALA A 162 -37.14 24.94 1.24
CA ALA A 162 -38.02 25.92 1.89
C ALA A 162 -38.73 26.83 0.87
N ALA A 163 -38.03 27.29 -0.17
CA ALA A 163 -38.61 28.10 -1.25
C ALA A 163 -39.65 27.31 -2.06
N GLY A 164 -39.35 26.05 -2.39
CA GLY A 164 -40.29 25.15 -3.07
C GLY A 164 -41.56 24.89 -2.25
N TRP A 165 -41.42 24.67 -0.94
CA TRP A 165 -42.56 24.46 -0.04
C TRP A 165 -43.44 25.71 0.12
N GLN A 166 -42.84 26.90 0.22
CA GLN A 166 -43.60 28.16 0.25
C GLN A 166 -44.34 28.44 -1.06
N GLY A 167 -43.74 28.12 -2.21
CA GLY A 167 -44.40 28.20 -3.52
C GLY A 167 -45.64 27.29 -3.59
N TYR A 168 -45.49 26.04 -3.17
CA TYR A 168 -46.59 25.06 -3.11
C TYR A 168 -47.75 25.51 -2.21
N ARG A 169 -47.45 26.06 -1.02
CA ARG A 169 -48.51 26.55 -0.11
C ARG A 169 -49.27 27.75 -0.65
N ARG A 170 -48.63 28.60 -1.47
CA ARG A 170 -49.27 29.78 -2.07
C ARG A 170 -50.18 29.41 -3.23
N SER A 171 -49.78 28.47 -4.09
CA SER A 171 -50.63 28.00 -5.21
C SER A 171 -51.89 27.28 -4.71
N HIS A 172 -51.79 26.46 -3.67
CA HIS A 172 -52.96 25.78 -3.07
C HIS A 172 -53.94 26.74 -2.39
N ARG A 173 -53.49 27.90 -1.89
CA ARG A 173 -54.38 28.93 -1.32
C ARG A 173 -55.10 29.75 -2.39
N GLN A 174 -54.53 29.86 -3.59
CA GLN A 174 -55.14 30.55 -4.72
C GLN A 174 -56.14 29.66 -5.46
N ALA A 175 -55.88 28.35 -5.54
CA ALA A 175 -56.83 27.38 -6.09
C ALA A 175 -58.17 27.30 -5.30
N GLY A 176 -58.16 27.65 -4.00
CA GLY A 176 -59.37 27.74 -3.18
C GLY A 176 -60.17 29.03 -3.33
N ARG A 177 -59.69 30.04 -4.09
CA ARG A 177 -60.39 31.32 -4.31
C ARG A 177 -61.02 31.46 -5.70
N ALA A 178 -60.74 30.56 -6.63
CA ALA A 178 -61.29 30.58 -7.98
C ALA A 178 -62.57 29.71 -8.15
N GLY A 179 -63.16 29.24 -7.04
CA GLY A 179 -64.37 28.40 -7.03
C GLY A 179 -65.53 28.98 -6.23
N ALA A 180 -65.57 30.31 -6.04
CA ALA A 180 -66.72 31.02 -5.47
C ALA A 180 -67.51 31.71 -6.59
#